data_AF-A0ABD1A6M9-F1
#
_entry.id   AF-A0ABD1A6M9-F1
#
_cell.length_a   1.000
_cell.length_b   1.000
_cell.length_c   1.000
_cell.angle_alpha   90.00
_cell.angle_beta   90.00
_cell.angle_gamma   90.00
#
_symmetry.space_group_name_H-M   'P 1'
#
loop_
_entity.id
_entity.type
_entity.pdbx_description
1 polymer ?
#
loop_
_entity_poly.entity_id
_entity_poly.type
_entity_poly.pdbx_seq_one_letter_code
_entity_poly.pdbx_strand_id
1 'polypeptide(L)'
;MIDPNKIYFGDRVITRKESHDMKTLDLVLADERGTVIVDNAVEVWPHHKRNLVEITSYVYFRNDTRKKGSRLSYAERKTDESRCKRALVNLLKFLKEVHSEFSRCGFEEELDSKDFRSLINGPLKPHRC
;
A
#
# COMPACT_ATOMS: atom_id res chain seq x y z
N MET A 1 -1.20 15.65 11.89
CA MET A 1 -2.48 15.30 11.24
C MET A 1 -2.29 15.38 9.73
N ILE A 2 -2.79 14.41 8.95
CA ILE A 2 -2.46 14.27 7.52
C ILE A 2 -3.55 14.76 6.55
N ASP A 3 -4.82 14.84 6.96
CA ASP A 3 -5.92 15.37 6.13
C ASP A 3 -6.86 16.25 6.96
N PRO A 4 -6.42 17.48 7.34
CA PRO A 4 -7.19 18.36 8.22
C PRO A 4 -8.57 18.74 7.67
N ASN A 5 -8.66 18.84 6.35
CA ASN A 5 -9.83 19.37 5.64
C ASN A 5 -10.69 18.25 5.02
N LYS A 6 -10.37 16.98 5.30
CA LYS A 6 -11.05 15.81 4.74
C LYS A 6 -11.10 15.75 3.21
N ILE A 7 -10.11 16.32 2.51
CA ILE A 7 -10.09 16.40 1.05
C ILE A 7 -9.79 15.02 0.43
N TYR A 8 -8.96 14.22 1.09
CA TYR A 8 -8.50 12.95 0.54
C TYR A 8 -9.34 11.77 1.02
N PHE A 9 -9.58 11.67 2.33
CA PHE A 9 -10.24 10.50 2.90
C PHE A 9 -11.74 10.72 3.08
N GLY A 10 -12.20 11.96 3.31
CA GLY A 10 -13.60 12.20 3.68
C GLY A 10 -13.92 11.46 4.98
N ASP A 11 -15.00 10.68 4.96
CA ASP A 11 -15.38 9.76 6.04
C ASP A 11 -15.02 8.29 5.74
N ARG A 12 -14.20 8.02 4.72
CA ARG A 12 -13.74 6.68 4.33
C ARG A 12 -12.61 6.20 5.24
N VAL A 13 -12.90 6.12 6.54
CA VAL A 13 -11.94 5.74 7.58
C VAL A 13 -12.49 4.54 8.34
N ILE A 14 -11.79 3.41 8.23
CA ILE A 14 -12.07 2.20 9.00
C ILE A 14 -11.03 2.13 10.12
N THR A 15 -11.49 1.97 11.36
CA THR A 15 -10.63 1.91 12.54
C THR A 15 -10.70 0.54 13.20
N ARG A 16 -9.98 0.37 14.30
CA ARG A 16 -10.02 -0.86 15.11
C ARG A 16 -11.42 -1.17 15.68
N LYS A 17 -12.29 -0.15 15.79
CA LYS A 17 -13.67 -0.34 16.25
C LYS A 17 -14.49 -1.16 15.26
N GLU A 18 -14.26 -0.96 13.97
CA GLU A 18 -14.94 -1.66 12.89
C GLU A 18 -14.19 -2.93 12.46
N SER A 19 -12.86 -2.92 12.52
CA SER A 19 -11.97 -4.01 12.10
C SER A 19 -10.98 -4.35 13.21
N HIS A 20 -11.30 -5.33 14.07
CA HIS A 20 -10.55 -5.63 15.29
C HIS A 20 -9.07 -6.01 15.07
N ASP A 21 -8.78 -7.29 14.88
CA ASP A 21 -7.39 -7.80 14.79
C ASP A 21 -6.99 -8.18 13.36
N MET A 22 -7.98 -8.49 12.52
CA MET A 22 -7.80 -8.81 11.12
C MET A 22 -8.48 -7.76 10.25
N LYS A 23 -7.93 -7.53 9.07
CA LYS A 23 -8.43 -6.60 8.06
C LYS A 23 -9.08 -7.37 6.92
N THR A 24 -10.14 -6.81 6.36
CA THR A 24 -10.86 -7.37 5.22
C THR A 24 -11.39 -6.28 4.29
N LEU A 25 -11.52 -6.59 3.00
CA LEU A 25 -12.17 -5.72 2.04
C LEU A 25 -13.70 -5.74 2.16
N ASP A 26 -14.28 -6.65 2.95
CA ASP A 26 -15.74 -6.73 3.15
C ASP A 26 -16.34 -5.45 3.78
N LEU A 27 -15.50 -4.64 4.43
CA LEU A 27 -15.87 -3.35 5.02
C LEU A 27 -15.74 -2.18 4.02
N VAL A 28 -15.24 -2.44 2.81
CA VAL A 28 -14.98 -1.44 1.77
C VAL A 28 -16.04 -1.58 0.68
N LEU A 29 -16.79 -0.51 0.44
CA LEU A 29 -17.78 -0.45 -0.64
C LEU A 29 -17.10 -0.19 -1.99
N ALA A 30 -16.28 -1.14 -2.45
CA ALA A 30 -15.60 -1.11 -3.73
C ALA A 30 -15.45 -2.53 -4.28
N ASP A 31 -15.43 -2.66 -5.60
CA ASP A 31 -15.13 -3.94 -6.24
C ASP A 31 -13.67 -4.34 -5.95
N GLU A 32 -13.45 -5.58 -5.52
CA GLU A 32 -12.11 -6.10 -5.27
C GLU A 32 -11.21 -6.03 -6.52
N ARG A 33 -11.77 -6.20 -7.72
CA ARG A 33 -11.06 -6.10 -9.00
C ARG A 33 -10.52 -4.69 -9.23
N GLY A 34 -11.17 -3.70 -8.63
CA GLY A 34 -10.85 -2.27 -8.62
C GLY A 34 -9.94 -1.83 -7.47
N THR A 35 -9.64 -2.71 -6.51
CA THR A 35 -9.09 -2.32 -5.21
C THR A 35 -7.65 -2.78 -5.01
N VAL A 36 -6.79 -1.85 -4.57
CA VAL A 36 -5.40 -2.13 -4.20
C VAL A 36 -5.22 -1.86 -2.70
N ILE A 37 -4.63 -2.82 -2.00
CA ILE A 37 -4.27 -2.70 -0.58
C ILE A 37 -2.78 -2.43 -0.49
N VAL A 38 -2.39 -1.41 0.25
CA VAL A 38 -0.98 -1.13 0.57
C VAL A 38 -0.80 -1.27 2.07
N ASP A 39 -0.03 -2.27 2.49
CA ASP A 39 0.21 -2.53 3.91
C ASP A 39 1.60 -3.15 4.11
N ASN A 40 2.18 -2.97 5.29
CA ASN A 40 3.46 -3.58 5.66
C ASN A 40 3.29 -4.86 6.51
N ALA A 41 2.06 -5.18 6.92
CA ALA A 41 1.72 -6.37 7.69
C ALA A 41 0.82 -7.28 6.84
N VAL A 42 1.41 -8.29 6.20
CA VAL A 42 0.68 -9.22 5.32
C VAL A 42 -0.21 -10.17 6.12
N GLU A 43 0.22 -10.50 7.32
CA GLU A 43 -0.41 -11.47 8.22
C GLU A 43 -1.80 -11.05 8.71
N VAL A 44 -2.09 -9.73 8.74
CA VAL A 44 -3.41 -9.22 9.15
C VAL A 44 -4.44 -9.24 8.02
N TRP A 45 -4.06 -9.66 6.81
CA TRP A 45 -4.94 -9.80 5.64
C TRP A 45 -5.11 -11.27 5.24
N PRO A 46 -6.00 -12.03 5.90
CA PRO A 46 -6.14 -13.46 5.65
C PRO A 46 -6.72 -13.82 4.27
N HIS A 47 -7.62 -12.97 3.71
CA HIS A 47 -8.46 -13.36 2.56
C HIS A 47 -8.26 -12.56 1.26
N HIS A 48 -7.43 -11.50 1.24
CA HIS A 48 -7.29 -10.58 0.09
C HIS A 48 -5.86 -10.40 -0.39
N LYS A 49 -5.04 -11.46 -0.30
CA LYS A 49 -3.59 -11.38 -0.60
C LYS A 49 -3.28 -10.98 -2.04
N ARG A 50 -4.17 -11.25 -2.99
CA ARG A 50 -4.02 -10.88 -4.40
C ARG A 50 -4.17 -9.37 -4.65
N ASN A 51 -4.78 -8.66 -3.71
CA ASN A 51 -4.95 -7.21 -3.76
C ASN A 51 -3.82 -6.47 -3.03
N LEU A 52 -2.94 -7.20 -2.34
CA LEU A 52 -1.96 -6.65 -1.42
C LEU A 52 -0.63 -6.34 -2.10
N VAL A 53 -0.21 -5.09 -1.99
CA VAL A 53 1.14 -4.62 -2.29
C VAL A 53 1.85 -4.42 -0.97
N GLU A 54 2.73 -5.37 -0.62
CA GLU A 54 3.54 -5.27 0.59
C GLU A 54 4.57 -4.13 0.45
N ILE A 55 4.58 -3.23 1.43
CA ILE A 55 5.57 -2.14 1.51
C ILE A 55 6.49 -2.32 2.71
N THR A 56 7.74 -1.87 2.59
CA THR A 56 8.68 -1.86 3.71
C THR A 56 8.20 -0.91 4.82
N SER A 57 8.23 -1.38 6.07
CA SER A 57 7.88 -0.56 7.24
C SER A 57 8.68 0.75 7.30
N TYR A 58 8.02 1.88 7.56
CA TYR A 58 8.67 3.16 7.81
C TYR A 58 9.11 3.28 9.28
N VAL A 59 10.37 3.59 9.50
CA VAL A 59 11.00 3.54 10.84
C VAL A 59 11.74 4.84 11.10
N TYR A 60 11.00 5.84 11.55
CA TYR A 60 11.62 7.12 11.88
C TYR A 60 12.37 7.08 13.20
N PHE A 61 11.65 6.74 14.27
CA PHE A 61 12.22 6.63 15.61
C PHE A 61 12.79 5.23 15.86
N ARG A 62 13.81 5.17 16.72
CA ARG A 62 14.36 3.90 17.20
C ARG A 62 13.25 3.13 17.91
N ASN A 63 13.15 1.84 17.62
CA ASN A 63 12.23 0.95 18.31
C ASN A 63 13.08 -0.01 19.16
N ASP A 64 12.94 0.08 20.48
CA ASP A 64 13.74 -0.69 21.44
C ASP A 64 13.50 -2.21 21.37
N THR A 65 12.43 -2.64 20.68
CA THR A 65 12.15 -4.06 20.44
C THR A 65 13.02 -4.70 19.34
N ARG A 66 13.80 -3.91 18.59
CA ARG A 66 14.69 -4.46 17.55
C ARG A 66 15.94 -5.06 18.17
N LYS A 67 16.30 -6.27 17.72
CA LYS A 67 17.51 -6.99 18.14
C LYS A 67 18.77 -6.12 17.94
N LYS A 68 19.77 -6.29 18.82
CA LYS A 68 21.14 -5.76 18.64
C LYS A 68 21.62 -6.07 17.21
N GLY A 69 22.01 -5.05 16.46
CA GLY A 69 22.43 -5.14 15.05
C GLY A 69 21.39 -4.67 14.02
N SER A 70 20.22 -4.19 14.44
CA SER A 70 19.25 -3.58 13.51
C SER A 70 19.80 -2.30 12.88
N ARG A 71 19.42 -2.05 11.61
CA ARG A 71 19.67 -0.80 10.90
C ARG A 71 19.26 0.41 11.75
N LEU A 72 20.13 1.44 11.80
CA LEU A 72 19.84 2.72 12.46
C LEU A 72 18.53 3.32 11.93
N SER A 73 17.75 3.92 12.83
CA SER A 73 16.51 4.62 12.49
C SER A 73 16.79 5.88 11.67
N TYR A 74 15.76 6.45 11.04
CA TYR A 74 15.94 7.68 10.27
C TYR A 74 16.35 8.88 11.14
N ALA A 75 15.77 9.00 12.34
CA ALA A 75 16.16 9.99 13.32
C ALA A 75 17.65 9.89 13.71
N GLU A 76 18.15 8.67 13.99
CA GLU A 76 19.57 8.45 14.34
C GLU A 76 20.52 8.83 13.19
N ARG A 77 20.09 8.57 11.96
CA ARG A 77 20.84 8.94 10.76
C ARG A 77 20.70 10.42 10.40
N LYS A 78 19.83 11.17 11.08
CA LYS A 78 19.45 12.55 10.72
C LYS A 78 19.06 12.69 9.24
N THR A 79 18.39 11.67 8.72
CA THR A 79 17.92 11.62 7.33
C THR A 79 16.46 11.22 7.33
N ASP A 80 15.79 11.33 6.18
CA ASP A 80 14.46 10.78 5.98
C ASP A 80 14.46 9.87 4.73
N GLU A 81 13.28 9.50 4.24
CA GLU A 81 13.13 8.85 2.96
C GLU A 81 13.78 9.62 1.81
N SER A 82 14.55 8.91 0.97
CA SER A 82 15.18 9.55 -0.17
C SER A 82 14.13 9.77 -1.25
N ARG A 83 14.19 10.95 -1.86
CA ARG A 83 13.22 11.41 -2.87
C ARG A 83 13.21 10.60 -4.16
N CYS A 84 14.23 9.75 -4.39
CA CYS A 84 14.43 9.08 -5.69
C CYS A 84 14.49 7.55 -5.62
N LYS A 85 14.64 6.93 -4.44
CA LYS A 85 14.94 5.48 -4.35
C LYS A 85 14.34 4.81 -3.10
N ARG A 86 13.07 5.09 -2.77
CA ARG A 86 12.41 4.51 -1.58
C ARG A 86 10.98 4.08 -1.79
N ALA A 87 10.43 3.47 -0.74
CA ALA A 87 9.21 2.69 -0.72
C ALA A 87 8.03 3.47 -1.31
N LEU A 88 7.79 4.70 -0.87
CA LEU A 88 6.68 5.52 -1.37
C LEU A 88 6.87 5.99 -2.82
N VAL A 89 8.11 6.25 -3.25
CA VAL A 89 8.40 6.65 -4.64
C VAL A 89 8.14 5.48 -5.59
N ASN A 90 8.60 4.29 -5.22
CA ASN A 90 8.36 3.07 -5.99
C ASN A 90 6.87 2.72 -6.01
N LEU A 91 6.20 2.86 -4.87
CA LEU A 91 4.75 2.65 -4.77
C LEU A 91 4.00 3.64 -5.67
N LEU A 92 4.33 4.94 -5.62
CA LEU A 92 3.65 5.94 -6.45
C LEU A 92 3.85 5.66 -7.94
N LYS A 93 5.06 5.25 -8.34
CA LYS A 93 5.35 4.85 -9.72
C LYS A 93 4.48 3.65 -10.13
N PHE A 94 4.45 2.61 -9.30
CA PHE A 94 3.63 1.43 -9.52
C PHE A 94 2.13 1.77 -9.62
N LEU A 95 1.59 2.56 -8.68
CA LEU A 95 0.18 2.95 -8.70
C LEU A 95 -0.19 3.74 -9.96
N LYS A 96 0.70 4.62 -10.43
CA LYS A 96 0.50 5.35 -11.69
C LYS A 96 0.51 4.43 -12.92
N GLU A 97 1.45 3.50 -12.98
CA GLU A 97 1.54 2.50 -14.06
C GLU A 97 0.26 1.66 -14.11
N VAL A 98 -0.12 1.09 -12.96
CA VAL A 98 -1.32 0.27 -12.82
C VAL A 98 -2.60 1.04 -13.19
N HIS A 99 -2.75 2.27 -12.69
CA HIS A 99 -3.88 3.13 -13.06
C HIS A 99 -3.88 3.45 -14.55
N SER A 100 -2.72 3.75 -15.15
CA SER A 100 -2.62 4.07 -16.58
C SER A 100 -3.01 2.89 -17.48
N GLU A 101 -2.58 1.67 -17.15
CA GLU A 101 -2.96 0.46 -17.89
C GLU A 101 -4.44 0.13 -17.75
N PHE A 102 -5.01 0.41 -16.58
CA PHE A 102 -6.45 0.27 -16.37
C PHE A 102 -7.24 1.27 -17.22
N SER A 103 -6.84 2.55 -17.21
CA SER A 103 -7.51 3.64 -17.96
C SER A 103 -7.28 3.59 -19.47
N ARG A 104 -6.25 2.90 -19.98
CA ARG A 104 -5.90 2.89 -21.42
C ARG A 104 -6.92 2.17 -22.32
N CYS A 105 -7.81 1.34 -21.76
CA CYS A 105 -8.89 0.74 -22.57
C CYS A 105 -10.16 1.56 -22.41
N GLY A 106 -10.59 2.19 -23.51
CA GLY A 106 -11.64 3.20 -23.56
C GLY A 106 -13.03 2.70 -23.98
N PHE A 107 -13.41 1.47 -23.65
CA PHE A 107 -14.79 0.98 -23.85
C PHE A 107 -15.35 0.41 -22.54
N GLU A 108 -16.58 0.80 -22.19
CA GLU A 108 -17.27 0.43 -20.95
C GLU A 108 -17.42 -1.10 -20.80
N GLU A 109 -17.62 -1.83 -21.90
CA GLU A 109 -17.74 -3.30 -21.91
C GLU A 109 -16.41 -4.03 -21.58
N GLU A 110 -15.26 -3.38 -21.75
CA GLU A 110 -13.95 -3.98 -21.47
C GLU A 110 -13.53 -3.80 -19.98
N LEU A 111 -14.12 -2.83 -19.28
CA LEU A 111 -13.82 -2.53 -17.88
C LEU A 111 -14.27 -3.66 -16.94
N ASP A 112 -15.43 -4.26 -17.21
CA ASP A 112 -15.95 -5.41 -16.45
C ASP A 112 -15.08 -6.67 -16.60
N SER A 113 -14.18 -6.71 -17.59
CA SER A 113 -13.23 -7.81 -17.76
C SER A 113 -11.92 -7.59 -17.01
N LYS A 114 -11.56 -6.34 -16.67
CA LYS A 114 -10.27 -5.98 -16.08
C LYS A 114 -10.20 -6.20 -14.57
N ASP A 115 -9.07 -6.75 -14.14
CA ASP A 115 -8.81 -7.07 -12.74
C ASP A 115 -7.40 -6.59 -12.35
N PHE A 116 -7.30 -5.61 -11.44
CA PHE A 116 -6.03 -5.09 -10.93
C PHE A 116 -5.15 -6.17 -10.31
N ARG A 117 -5.74 -7.24 -9.78
CA ARG A 117 -5.00 -8.36 -9.17
C ARG A 117 -4.10 -9.07 -10.19
N SER A 118 -4.41 -8.97 -11.49
CA SER A 118 -3.54 -9.48 -12.56
C SER A 118 -2.24 -8.65 -12.71
N LEU A 119 -2.30 -7.36 -12.40
CA LEU A 119 -1.19 -6.41 -12.51
C LEU A 119 -0.30 -6.41 -11.26
N ILE A 120 -0.87 -6.76 -10.10
CA ILE A 120 -0.15 -6.86 -8.82
C ILE A 120 0.78 -8.08 -8.77
N ASN A 121 0.45 -9.17 -9.47
CA ASN A 121 1.26 -10.39 -9.52
C ASN A 121 2.51 -10.30 -10.44
N GLY A 122 2.80 -9.14 -11.01
CA GLY A 122 4.04 -8.86 -11.75
C GLY A 122 5.20 -8.51 -10.81
N PRO A 123 6.48 -8.75 -11.20
CA PRO A 123 7.61 -8.65 -10.30
C PRO A 123 7.91 -7.18 -9.98
N LEU A 124 7.30 -6.65 -8.92
CA LEU A 124 8.07 -5.78 -8.03
C LEU A 124 9.07 -6.68 -7.32
N LYS A 125 10.15 -7.04 -8.03
CA LYS A 125 11.43 -7.26 -7.37
C LYS A 125 11.90 -5.85 -7.02
N PRO A 126 11.71 -5.33 -5.80
CA PRO A 126 12.56 -4.22 -5.38
C PRO A 126 13.97 -4.74 -5.59
N HIS A 127 14.76 -4.06 -6.42
CA HIS A 127 16.17 -4.37 -6.56
C HIS A 127 16.75 -4.47 -5.15
N ARG A 128 16.97 -5.71 -4.69
CA ARG A 128 17.85 -5.95 -3.56
C ARG A 128 19.20 -5.45 -4.04
N CYS A 129 19.63 -4.32 -3.51
CA CYS A 129 21.06 -4.08 -3.38
C CYS A 129 21.61 -5.06 -2.35
#